data_AF-A0AAU3L4N5-F1
#
_entry.id   AF-A0AAU3L4N5-F1
#
_cell.length_a   1.000
_cell.length_b   1.000
_cell.length_c   1.000
_cell.angle_alpha   90.00
_cell.angle_beta   90.00
_cell.angle_gamma   90.00
#
_symmetry.space_group_name_H-M   'P 1'
#
loop_
_entity.id
_entity.type
_entity.pdbx_description
1 polymer ?
#
loop_
_entity_poly.entity_id
_entity_poly.type
_entity_poly.pdbx_seq_one_letter_code
_entity_poly.pdbx_strand_id
1 'polypeptide(L)'
;MTSQQRIRLALALTAASAFSLALLSPAAEARTQDSRPECPRTLDCEWVPAAYQQTGDPADKETYGSYDTADRPHTGKIKYIVLHDTEETFDRTLQIFQDPHNQTSAHYVVRSADGHVAQMVKDKDVAWQAGNWYINQQSIGIEQEGVATEGAKWFTPAMYRSTAQLVRYLAAKYDIPLDRQHIIGHDNVPPTSAAGAAAMHWDPGTFWDWDYFMSLVGGPTVPTAGPTSQLVTVSPVFKQNIQSFRDCEKNIDLPAQPSSAVPLYTEPSTKAPLFSDPGLHTDGSAGTNCIADWGSKISASQQAVVAERKPGWTAIWWYGQKAWFRSPEHTRTTTPTGGYVVRPKAGRTDVPVYGVAYPEKSEYPADFTAAHLGTPLQYTIKQGQAYPGGGEAPTGYYYAPTIDSSYPYDHTYFPGGTKYVTVQIGHRVAFVKASDVDIVRTH
;
A
#
# COMPACT_ATOMS: atom_id res chain seq x y z
N MET A 1 2.02 13.45 25.43
CA MET A 1 0.70 13.96 24.94
C MET A 1 0.00 12.77 24.29
N THR A 2 -1.21 12.41 24.74
CA THR A 2 -1.85 11.12 24.43
C THR A 2 -2.64 11.13 23.11
N SER A 3 -2.42 10.11 22.27
CA SER A 3 -3.25 9.44 21.23
C SER A 3 -4.44 10.14 20.51
N GLN A 4 -4.73 11.42 20.70
CA GLN A 4 -5.80 12.14 20.02
C GLN A 4 -5.26 13.45 19.48
N GLN A 5 -5.11 13.49 18.15
CA GLN A 5 -4.97 14.63 17.22
C GLN A 5 -3.75 14.47 16.31
N ARG A 6 -3.96 13.87 15.14
CA ARG A 6 -3.05 13.95 13.99
C ARG A 6 -3.83 14.45 12.78
N ILE A 7 -3.93 15.79 12.62
CA ILE A 7 -4.34 16.45 11.38
C ILE A 7 -3.59 17.80 11.27
N ARG A 8 -2.75 17.89 10.22
CA ARG A 8 -2.22 19.07 9.49
C ARG A 8 -1.36 20.11 10.24
N LEU A 9 -0.15 20.35 9.71
CA LEU A 9 0.18 21.57 8.93
C LEU A 9 1.59 21.46 8.32
N ALA A 10 1.69 21.44 6.99
CA ALA A 10 2.92 21.84 6.30
C ALA A 10 2.91 23.37 6.19
N LEU A 11 3.92 24.03 6.75
CA LEU A 11 4.21 25.43 6.44
C LEU A 11 5.72 25.62 6.28
N ALA A 12 6.07 26.23 5.15
CA ALA A 12 7.43 26.59 4.76
C ALA A 12 8.11 27.52 5.79
N LEU A 13 9.40 27.29 6.04
CA LEU A 13 10.25 28.25 6.72
C LEU A 13 11.60 28.41 6.01
N THR A 14 11.82 29.65 5.62
CA THR A 14 13.04 30.22 5.07
C THR A 14 14.17 30.26 6.09
N ALA A 15 15.39 30.10 5.57
CA ALA A 15 16.66 30.05 6.30
C ALA A 15 16.97 31.25 7.20
N ALA A 16 17.64 30.98 8.33
CA ALA A 16 18.70 31.82 8.87
C ALA A 16 19.65 30.99 9.75
N SER A 17 20.93 31.01 9.40
CA SER A 17 22.03 30.29 10.04
C SER A 17 22.38 30.84 11.42
N ALA A 18 22.69 29.95 12.37
CA ALA A 18 23.58 30.27 13.50
C ALA A 18 24.38 29.02 13.88
N PHE A 19 25.69 29.09 13.68
CA PHE A 19 26.66 28.11 14.16
C PHE A 19 26.64 28.08 15.71
N SER A 20 26.52 26.89 16.30
CA SER A 20 26.90 26.68 17.69
C SER A 20 27.65 25.35 17.80
N LEU A 21 28.94 25.45 18.13
CA LEU A 21 29.76 24.31 18.53
C LEU A 21 29.19 23.74 19.84
N ALA A 22 28.52 22.60 19.75
CA ALA A 22 28.17 21.80 20.92
C ALA A 22 29.09 20.57 20.99
N LEU A 23 29.65 20.39 22.19
CA LEU A 23 30.64 19.39 22.55
C LEU A 23 30.14 17.96 22.32
N LEU A 24 30.92 17.19 21.57
CA LEU A 24 30.78 15.75 21.40
C LEU A 24 30.87 15.05 22.77
N SER A 25 29.75 14.54 23.26
CA SER A 25 29.74 13.47 24.26
C SER A 25 29.58 12.13 23.55
N PRO A 26 30.22 11.07 24.04
CA PRO A 26 30.45 9.85 23.27
C PRO A 26 29.14 9.05 23.18
N ALA A 27 28.62 8.92 21.96
CA ALA A 27 27.68 7.87 21.61
C ALA A 27 28.40 6.52 21.78
N ALA A 28 28.22 5.91 22.95
CA ALA A 28 28.71 4.57 23.23
C ALA A 28 27.88 3.55 22.44
N GLU A 29 28.42 3.19 21.28
CA GLU A 29 28.50 1.81 20.80
C GLU A 29 27.18 1.02 20.72
N ALA A 30 26.27 1.47 19.88
CA ALA A 30 25.40 0.55 19.15
C ALA A 30 26.25 -0.20 18.11
N ARG A 31 26.86 -1.31 18.56
CA ARG A 31 27.34 -2.48 17.80
C ARG A 31 27.50 -2.28 16.27
N THR A 32 28.74 -2.11 15.84
CA THR A 32 29.26 -2.24 14.47
C THR A 32 29.18 -3.67 13.91
N GLN A 33 28.20 -4.48 14.33
CA GLN A 33 28.18 -5.94 14.07
C GLN A 33 27.18 -6.40 13.01
N ASP A 34 26.37 -5.53 12.39
CA ASP A 34 25.68 -5.95 11.16
C ASP A 34 25.38 -4.80 10.19
N SER A 35 26.44 -4.13 9.72
CA SER A 35 26.37 -3.14 8.63
C SER A 35 26.11 -3.76 7.26
N ARG A 36 25.86 -5.07 7.17
CA ARG A 36 25.57 -5.73 5.91
C ARG A 36 24.09 -5.53 5.56
N PRO A 37 23.78 -4.98 4.38
CA PRO A 37 22.40 -4.87 3.94
C PRO A 37 21.82 -6.24 3.57
N GLU A 38 20.52 -6.41 3.79
CA GLU A 38 19.74 -7.62 3.55
C GLU A 38 19.26 -7.71 2.09
N CYS A 39 20.17 -7.45 1.16
CA CYS A 39 19.93 -7.44 -0.28
C CYS A 39 20.55 -8.66 -0.98
N PRO A 40 20.13 -8.98 -2.23
CA PRO A 40 20.87 -9.88 -3.11
C PRO A 40 22.33 -9.44 -3.25
N ARG A 41 23.28 -10.38 -3.22
CA ARG A 41 24.72 -10.07 -3.36
C ARG A 41 25.10 -9.39 -4.68
N THR A 42 24.27 -9.55 -5.69
CA THR A 42 24.45 -8.99 -7.04
C THR A 42 23.78 -7.64 -7.22
N LEU A 43 23.04 -7.16 -6.22
CA LEU A 43 22.40 -5.84 -6.24
C LEU A 43 23.35 -4.85 -5.56
N ASP A 44 23.56 -3.69 -6.19
CA ASP A 44 24.28 -2.59 -5.56
C ASP A 44 23.42 -2.02 -4.43
N CYS A 45 23.77 -2.41 -3.21
CA CYS A 45 22.98 -2.14 -2.04
C CYS A 45 23.88 -1.83 -0.84
N GLU A 46 23.57 -0.75 -0.12
CA GLU A 46 24.26 -0.30 1.07
C GLU A 46 23.34 -0.23 2.29
N TRP A 47 23.94 -0.18 3.48
CA TRP A 47 23.21 0.04 4.73
C TRP A 47 23.37 1.50 5.16
N VAL A 48 22.25 2.25 5.18
CA VAL A 48 22.18 3.64 5.62
C VAL A 48 21.04 3.75 6.64
N PRO A 49 21.31 3.62 7.94
CA PRO A 49 20.26 3.45 8.93
C PRO A 49 19.33 4.66 9.00
N ALA A 50 18.03 4.42 9.09
CA ALA A 50 17.04 5.39 9.56
C ALA A 50 17.27 5.69 11.05
N ALA A 51 16.78 6.85 11.51
CA ALA A 51 16.87 7.20 12.92
C ALA A 51 16.04 6.24 13.79
N TYR A 52 16.59 5.91 14.95
CA TYR A 52 15.87 5.30 16.06
C TYR A 52 16.24 6.03 17.35
N GLN A 53 15.48 7.08 17.66
CA GLN A 53 15.83 8.00 18.72
C GLN A 53 14.60 8.69 19.30
N GLN A 54 14.58 8.88 20.62
CA GLN A 54 13.59 9.73 21.29
C GLN A 54 13.71 11.18 20.82
N THR A 55 12.57 11.83 20.65
CA THR A 55 12.48 13.27 20.38
C THR A 55 11.71 13.95 21.51
N GLY A 56 12.23 15.08 22.01
CA GLY A 56 11.60 15.81 23.11
C GLY A 56 12.02 15.35 24.51
N ASP A 57 11.04 15.23 25.42
CA ASP A 57 11.27 14.95 26.84
C ASP A 57 11.84 13.53 27.03
N PRO A 58 13.04 13.35 27.65
CA PRO A 58 13.60 12.03 27.91
C PRO A 58 12.71 11.09 28.75
N ALA A 59 11.78 11.64 29.55
CA ALA A 59 10.81 10.86 30.31
C ALA A 59 9.64 10.34 29.45
N ASP A 60 9.37 10.96 28.30
CA ASP A 60 8.35 10.52 27.35
C ASP A 60 8.91 9.43 26.43
N LYS A 61 8.60 8.17 26.74
CA LYS A 61 9.06 7.02 25.97
C LYS A 61 8.24 6.76 24.70
N GLU A 62 7.10 7.42 24.53
CA GLU A 62 6.22 7.27 23.37
C GLU A 62 6.62 8.17 22.19
N THR A 63 7.38 9.25 22.45
CA THR A 63 7.80 10.21 21.42
C THR A 63 9.20 9.88 20.91
N TYR A 64 9.26 9.12 19.81
CA TYR A 64 10.49 8.75 19.10
C TYR A 64 10.22 8.63 17.60
N GLY A 65 11.28 8.43 16.82
CA GLY A 65 11.18 8.06 15.42
C GLY A 65 12.34 7.17 15.01
N SER A 66 12.25 6.46 13.90
CA SER A 66 11.18 6.49 12.89
C SER A 66 10.61 5.11 12.54
N TYR A 67 10.87 4.09 13.36
CA TYR A 67 10.40 2.72 13.20
C TYR A 67 10.25 2.07 14.58
N ASP A 68 9.69 0.86 14.66
CA ASP A 68 9.64 0.06 15.89
C ASP A 68 10.55 -1.14 15.81
N THR A 69 11.30 -1.42 16.87
CA THR A 69 12.06 -2.68 16.92
C THR A 69 11.11 -3.86 17.03
N ALA A 70 11.46 -4.97 16.40
CA ALA A 70 10.67 -6.19 16.46
C ALA A 70 11.55 -7.44 16.22
N ASP A 71 10.90 -8.61 16.29
CA ASP A 71 11.51 -9.92 16.08
C ASP A 71 10.65 -10.73 15.10
N ARG A 72 10.46 -10.22 13.89
CA ARG A 72 9.68 -10.91 12.86
C ARG A 72 10.43 -12.18 12.42
N PRO A 73 9.78 -13.37 12.40
CA PRO A 73 8.32 -13.56 12.33
C PRO A 73 7.58 -13.78 13.67
N HIS A 74 8.25 -13.77 14.83
CA HIS A 74 7.59 -13.98 16.13
C HIS A 74 6.61 -12.86 16.48
N THR A 75 6.93 -11.62 16.08
CA THR A 75 6.06 -10.43 16.26
C THR A 75 5.17 -10.12 15.06
N GLY A 76 5.00 -11.08 14.14
CA GLY A 76 4.22 -10.93 12.92
C GLY A 76 5.01 -11.32 11.68
N LYS A 77 4.41 -12.10 10.78
CA LYS A 77 5.05 -12.51 9.52
C LYS A 77 4.98 -11.38 8.50
N ILE A 78 6.06 -11.20 7.75
CA ILE A 78 6.06 -10.36 6.56
C ILE A 78 5.25 -11.08 5.47
N LYS A 79 4.27 -10.38 4.91
CA LYS A 79 3.31 -10.89 3.91
C LYS A 79 3.15 -9.96 2.72
N TYR A 80 3.52 -8.70 2.86
CA TYR A 80 3.36 -7.70 1.82
C TYR A 80 4.69 -7.02 1.51
N ILE A 81 4.81 -6.58 0.27
CA ILE A 81 5.78 -5.57 -0.13
C ILE A 81 4.96 -4.37 -0.61
N VAL A 82 5.20 -3.20 -0.01
CA VAL A 82 4.55 -1.95 -0.41
C VAL A 82 5.54 -1.12 -1.19
N LEU A 83 5.15 -0.73 -2.40
CA LEU A 83 5.88 0.18 -3.25
C LEU A 83 5.35 1.60 -3.11
N HIS A 84 6.28 2.54 -3.05
CA HIS A 84 6.05 3.97 -2.86
C HIS A 84 6.90 4.76 -3.84
N ASP A 85 6.52 6.00 -4.11
CA ASP A 85 7.48 7.00 -4.57
C ASP A 85 7.68 8.08 -3.51
N THR A 86 8.87 8.67 -3.51
CA THR A 86 9.35 9.50 -2.40
C THR A 86 8.82 10.93 -2.40
N GLU A 87 8.30 11.41 -3.54
CA GLU A 87 8.06 12.83 -3.84
C GLU A 87 9.31 13.73 -3.62
N GLU A 88 10.50 13.12 -3.60
CA GLU A 88 11.79 13.73 -3.23
C GLU A 88 12.97 13.05 -3.94
N THR A 89 14.15 13.68 -3.89
CA THR A 89 15.42 13.05 -4.36
C THR A 89 15.93 12.00 -3.38
N PHE A 90 16.77 11.07 -3.86
CA PHE A 90 17.34 9.98 -3.06
C PHE A 90 18.04 10.48 -1.79
N ASP A 91 18.98 11.42 -1.93
CA ASP A 91 19.71 11.98 -0.78
C ASP A 91 18.79 12.69 0.21
N ARG A 92 17.74 13.36 -0.29
CA ARG A 92 16.76 14.03 0.54
C ARG A 92 15.90 13.02 1.31
N THR A 93 15.48 11.93 0.67
CA THR A 93 14.77 10.83 1.33
C THR A 93 15.60 10.22 2.45
N LEU A 94 16.90 9.97 2.22
CA LEU A 94 17.79 9.46 3.27
C LEU A 94 17.85 10.42 4.47
N GLN A 95 18.01 11.72 4.22
CA GLN A 95 18.01 12.74 5.28
C GLN A 95 16.69 12.79 6.07
N ILE A 96 15.55 12.64 5.37
CA ILE A 96 14.23 12.63 6.01
C ILE A 96 14.13 11.44 6.98
N PHE A 97 14.51 10.24 6.54
CA PHE A 97 14.45 9.04 7.38
C PHE A 97 15.52 9.00 8.47
N GLN A 98 16.59 9.78 8.34
CA GLN A 98 17.63 9.97 9.36
C GLN A 98 17.31 11.05 10.40
N ASP A 99 16.23 11.81 10.23
CA ASP A 99 15.75 12.75 11.24
C ASP A 99 14.53 12.16 11.98
N PRO A 100 14.67 11.82 13.27
CA PRO A 100 13.61 11.17 14.05
C PRO A 100 12.38 12.08 14.23
N HIS A 101 12.47 13.39 13.98
CA HIS A 101 11.32 14.29 14.06
C HIS A 101 10.33 14.11 12.90
N ASN A 102 10.76 13.50 11.78
CA ASN A 102 9.87 13.26 10.64
C ASN A 102 8.91 12.09 10.88
N GLN A 103 9.22 11.18 11.81
CA GLN A 103 8.35 10.06 12.20
C GLN A 103 7.85 9.23 11.00
N THR A 104 8.75 8.99 10.03
CA THR A 104 8.49 8.17 8.84
C THR A 104 9.76 7.45 8.43
N SER A 105 9.63 6.24 7.90
CA SER A 105 10.74 5.44 7.40
C SER A 105 10.25 4.39 6.41
N ALA A 106 11.15 3.92 5.56
CA ALA A 106 10.98 2.71 4.77
C ALA A 106 12.15 1.75 4.99
N HIS A 107 11.99 0.50 4.57
CA HIS A 107 13.07 -0.47 4.70
C HIS A 107 14.13 -0.24 3.64
N TYR A 108 13.72 0.14 2.43
CA TYR A 108 14.61 0.35 1.29
C TYR A 108 14.25 1.61 0.52
N VAL A 109 15.25 2.28 -0.03
CA VAL A 109 15.11 3.39 -1.00
C VAL A 109 15.89 3.04 -2.26
N VAL A 110 15.28 3.22 -3.44
CA VAL A 110 15.88 2.91 -4.74
C VAL A 110 16.10 4.19 -5.53
N ARG A 111 17.36 4.47 -5.88
CA ARG A 111 17.76 5.64 -6.67
C ARG A 111 17.32 5.50 -8.12
N SER A 112 16.77 6.57 -8.68
CA SER A 112 16.26 6.66 -10.04
C SER A 112 17.36 6.50 -11.09
N ALA A 113 18.50 7.20 -10.91
CA ALA A 113 19.51 7.34 -11.95
C ALA A 113 20.19 6.02 -12.34
N ASP A 114 20.46 5.15 -11.38
CA ASP A 114 21.28 3.95 -11.55
C ASP A 114 20.71 2.68 -10.89
N GLY A 115 19.60 2.80 -10.14
CA GLY A 115 18.99 1.68 -9.43
C GLY A 115 19.76 1.25 -8.18
N HIS A 116 20.65 2.09 -7.64
CA HIS A 116 21.30 1.84 -6.36
C HIS A 116 20.26 1.75 -5.22
N VAL A 117 20.51 0.90 -4.23
CA VAL A 117 19.58 0.66 -3.12
C VAL A 117 20.22 0.99 -1.77
N ALA A 118 19.56 1.80 -0.96
CA ALA A 118 19.89 1.94 0.46
C ALA A 118 18.88 1.16 1.30
N GLN A 119 19.35 0.23 2.13
CA GLN A 119 18.53 -0.34 3.20
C GLN A 119 18.64 0.55 4.45
N MET A 120 17.50 0.97 5.00
CA MET A 120 17.44 1.90 6.13
C MET A 120 16.83 1.32 7.41
N VAL A 121 15.92 0.35 7.30
CA VAL A 121 15.37 -0.39 8.43
C VAL A 121 15.61 -1.88 8.19
N LYS A 122 16.03 -2.60 9.23
CA LYS A 122 16.22 -4.05 9.14
C LYS A 122 14.88 -4.74 8.88
N ASP A 123 14.88 -5.80 8.10
CA ASP A 123 13.64 -6.51 7.78
C ASP A 123 12.95 -7.08 9.03
N LYS A 124 13.67 -7.33 10.13
CA LYS A 124 13.04 -7.80 11.37
C LYS A 124 12.22 -6.72 12.08
N ASP A 125 12.51 -5.45 11.85
CA ASP A 125 11.91 -4.28 12.52
C ASP A 125 10.79 -3.67 11.66
N VAL A 126 9.90 -2.87 12.26
CA VAL A 126 8.69 -2.36 11.59
C VAL A 126 8.87 -0.90 11.17
N ALA A 127 9.14 -0.65 9.88
CA ALA A 127 9.19 0.70 9.33
C ALA A 127 7.81 1.39 9.33
N TRP A 128 7.80 2.71 9.47
CA TRP A 128 6.59 3.53 9.49
C TRP A 128 6.29 4.14 8.11
N GLN A 129 5.73 3.33 7.20
CA GLN A 129 5.55 3.70 5.77
C GLN A 129 4.09 3.79 5.30
N ALA A 130 3.20 2.93 5.79
CA ALA A 130 1.91 2.70 5.11
C ALA A 130 0.77 3.59 5.62
N GLY A 131 0.95 4.31 6.74
CA GLY A 131 -0.15 4.95 7.46
C GLY A 131 -1.21 3.98 8.03
N ASN A 132 -0.98 2.67 7.90
CA ASN A 132 -1.79 1.59 8.44
C ASN A 132 -0.88 0.62 9.20
N TRP A 133 -1.00 0.63 10.53
CA TRP A 133 -0.14 -0.17 11.40
C TRP A 133 -0.23 -1.68 11.11
N TYR A 134 -1.43 -2.19 10.81
CA TYR A 134 -1.63 -3.59 10.44
C TYR A 134 -0.81 -4.00 9.21
N ILE A 135 -0.70 -3.11 8.22
CA ILE A 135 0.13 -3.33 7.04
C ILE A 135 1.62 -3.12 7.37
N ASN A 136 1.99 -2.09 8.11
CA ASN A 136 3.40 -1.85 8.52
C ASN A 136 4.00 -3.08 9.20
N GLN A 137 3.34 -3.61 10.24
CA GLN A 137 3.86 -4.75 11.01
C GLN A 137 4.05 -6.02 10.15
N GLN A 138 3.38 -6.11 8.99
CA GLN A 138 3.38 -7.26 8.08
C GLN A 138 4.03 -6.97 6.73
N SER A 139 4.75 -5.86 6.55
CA SER A 139 5.29 -5.50 5.25
C SER A 139 6.75 -5.04 5.26
N ILE A 140 7.34 -5.11 4.07
CA ILE A 140 8.54 -4.37 3.69
C ILE A 140 8.09 -3.20 2.80
N GLY A 141 8.45 -1.97 3.18
CA GLY A 141 8.24 -0.77 2.37
C GLY A 141 9.48 -0.45 1.53
N ILE A 142 9.27 -0.19 0.23
CA ILE A 142 10.31 0.15 -0.73
C ILE A 142 9.94 1.46 -1.41
N GLU A 143 10.77 2.48 -1.21
CA GLU A 143 10.65 3.81 -1.78
C GLU A 143 11.37 3.91 -3.11
N GLN A 144 10.72 4.44 -4.13
CA GLN A 144 11.30 4.78 -5.42
C GLN A 144 11.59 6.28 -5.45
N GLU A 145 12.85 6.68 -5.64
CA GLU A 145 13.17 8.08 -5.87
C GLU A 145 12.34 8.64 -7.04
N GLY A 146 11.50 9.64 -6.77
CA GLY A 146 10.81 10.35 -7.81
C GLY A 146 9.64 11.19 -7.36
N VAL A 147 8.93 11.71 -8.35
CA VAL A 147 7.69 12.48 -8.20
C VAL A 147 6.64 11.77 -9.06
N ALA A 148 5.58 11.25 -8.43
CA ALA A 148 4.56 10.44 -9.09
C ALA A 148 3.94 11.12 -10.31
N THR A 149 3.77 12.45 -10.23
CA THR A 149 3.19 13.27 -11.31
C THR A 149 4.09 13.44 -12.54
N GLU A 150 5.40 13.19 -12.39
CA GLU A 150 6.40 13.33 -13.46
C GLU A 150 6.77 12.00 -14.13
N GLY A 151 6.35 10.88 -13.55
CA GLY A 151 6.34 9.55 -14.18
C GLY A 151 7.67 9.13 -14.78
N ALA A 152 7.70 8.93 -16.11
CA ALA A 152 8.84 8.36 -16.84
C ALA A 152 10.15 9.16 -16.70
N LYS A 153 10.09 10.42 -16.23
CA LYS A 153 11.29 11.19 -15.86
C LYS A 153 12.08 10.53 -14.73
N TRP A 154 11.39 9.87 -13.80
CA TRP A 154 11.98 9.24 -12.62
C TRP A 154 11.98 7.72 -12.68
N PHE A 155 10.96 7.10 -13.27
CA PHE A 155 10.85 5.64 -13.29
C PHE A 155 11.70 5.02 -14.40
N THR A 156 13.00 4.93 -14.16
CA THR A 156 13.99 4.46 -15.14
C THR A 156 14.04 2.93 -15.24
N PRO A 157 14.52 2.38 -16.37
CA PRO A 157 14.78 0.94 -16.47
C PRO A 157 15.75 0.39 -15.42
N ALA A 158 16.68 1.21 -14.91
CA ALA A 158 17.62 0.80 -13.88
C ALA A 158 16.91 0.59 -12.55
N MET A 159 16.10 1.57 -12.12
CA MET A 159 15.23 1.46 -10.95
C MET A 159 14.32 0.23 -11.04
N TYR A 160 13.56 0.05 -12.13
CA TYR A 160 12.67 -1.12 -12.28
C TYR A 160 13.40 -2.46 -12.11
N ARG A 161 14.61 -2.61 -12.67
CA ARG A 161 15.39 -3.85 -12.57
C ARG A 161 15.88 -4.10 -11.15
N SER A 162 16.42 -3.08 -10.50
CA SER A 162 16.88 -3.17 -9.11
C SER A 162 15.73 -3.45 -8.14
N THR A 163 14.62 -2.72 -8.26
CA THR A 163 13.41 -2.96 -7.47
C THR A 163 12.89 -4.38 -7.70
N ALA A 164 12.79 -4.84 -8.94
CA ALA A 164 12.32 -6.20 -9.23
C ALA A 164 13.26 -7.28 -8.67
N GLN A 165 14.58 -7.05 -8.74
CA GLN A 165 15.57 -7.97 -8.17
C GLN A 165 15.47 -8.06 -6.64
N LEU A 166 15.30 -6.91 -5.97
CA LEU A 166 15.07 -6.84 -4.53
C LEU A 166 13.77 -7.55 -4.14
N VAL A 167 12.66 -7.22 -4.83
CA VAL A 167 11.35 -7.81 -4.56
C VAL A 167 11.35 -9.32 -4.74
N ARG A 168 11.99 -9.85 -5.79
CA ARG A 168 12.15 -11.30 -5.99
C ARG A 168 12.87 -11.98 -4.83
N TYR A 169 13.92 -11.34 -4.32
CA TYR A 169 14.69 -11.86 -3.20
C TYR A 169 13.90 -11.85 -1.90
N LEU A 170 13.23 -10.74 -1.59
CA LEU A 170 12.40 -10.61 -0.40
C LEU A 170 11.23 -11.59 -0.46
N ALA A 171 10.59 -11.71 -1.61
CA ALA A 171 9.49 -12.65 -1.81
C ALA A 171 9.93 -14.11 -1.63
N ALA A 172 11.10 -14.48 -2.12
CA ALA A 172 11.66 -15.81 -1.88
C ALA A 172 12.07 -16.02 -0.41
N LYS A 173 12.61 -14.99 0.27
CA LYS A 173 13.02 -15.04 1.68
C LYS A 173 11.82 -15.22 2.62
N TYR A 174 10.69 -14.58 2.30
CA TYR A 174 9.51 -14.49 3.17
C TYR A 174 8.28 -15.26 2.68
N ASP A 175 8.41 -16.03 1.59
CA ASP A 175 7.31 -16.78 0.98
C ASP A 175 6.11 -15.88 0.62
N ILE A 176 6.41 -14.79 -0.08
CA ILE A 176 5.41 -13.81 -0.54
C ILE A 176 5.04 -14.15 -1.99
N PRO A 177 3.75 -14.37 -2.29
CA PRO A 177 3.30 -14.57 -3.67
C PRO A 177 3.64 -13.38 -4.58
N LEU A 178 4.07 -13.68 -5.80
CA LEU A 178 4.42 -12.67 -6.81
C LEU A 178 3.17 -12.19 -7.56
N ASP A 179 2.23 -11.61 -6.83
CA ASP A 179 0.97 -11.09 -7.35
C ASP A 179 0.63 -9.70 -6.76
N ARG A 180 -0.41 -9.07 -7.29
CA ARG A 180 -0.87 -7.73 -6.89
C ARG A 180 -1.79 -7.70 -5.66
N GLN A 181 -1.96 -8.84 -4.99
CA GLN A 181 -2.56 -8.89 -3.65
C GLN A 181 -1.50 -8.83 -2.55
N HIS A 182 -0.22 -9.09 -2.89
CA HIS A 182 0.88 -9.12 -1.93
C HIS A 182 1.99 -8.11 -2.25
N ILE A 183 2.25 -7.85 -3.53
CA ILE A 183 3.12 -6.77 -4.00
C ILE A 183 2.20 -5.61 -4.36
N ILE A 184 2.05 -4.67 -3.42
CA ILE A 184 1.04 -3.62 -3.46
C ILE A 184 1.69 -2.24 -3.66
N GLY A 185 0.95 -1.28 -4.22
CA GLY A 185 1.28 0.13 -4.08
C GLY A 185 0.67 0.67 -2.79
N HIS A 186 1.13 1.83 -2.31
CA HIS A 186 0.49 2.51 -1.18
C HIS A 186 -0.98 2.87 -1.50
N ASP A 187 -1.28 3.13 -2.77
CA ASP A 187 -2.63 3.26 -3.33
C ASP A 187 -3.54 2.04 -3.06
N ASN A 188 -2.99 0.88 -2.69
CA ASN A 188 -3.77 -0.31 -2.35
C ASN A 188 -3.90 -0.56 -0.85
N VAL A 189 -3.22 0.22 0.00
CA VAL A 189 -3.31 0.09 1.46
C VAL A 189 -4.64 0.68 1.96
N PRO A 190 -5.49 -0.08 2.66
CA PRO A 190 -6.77 0.44 3.13
C PRO A 190 -6.58 1.39 4.33
N PRO A 191 -7.53 2.32 4.56
CA PRO A 191 -7.55 3.07 5.82
C PRO A 191 -7.89 2.16 6.99
N THR A 192 -7.47 2.51 8.21
CA THR A 192 -7.80 1.73 9.42
C THR A 192 -9.23 1.95 9.93
N SER A 193 -9.90 3.01 9.44
CA SER A 193 -11.29 3.36 9.76
C SER A 193 -11.93 4.12 8.61
N ALA A 194 -13.26 4.21 8.60
CA ALA A 194 -13.99 4.93 7.55
C ALA A 194 -13.56 6.42 7.42
N ALA A 195 -13.32 7.10 8.54
CA ALA A 195 -12.90 8.50 8.55
C ALA A 195 -11.48 8.73 7.99
N GLY A 196 -10.66 7.68 7.93
CA GLY A 196 -9.28 7.77 7.44
C GLY A 196 -9.13 7.65 5.92
N ALA A 197 -10.19 7.38 5.17
CA ALA A 197 -10.11 7.08 3.74
C ALA A 197 -9.46 8.22 2.91
N ALA A 198 -9.85 9.47 3.16
CA ALA A 198 -9.32 10.64 2.46
C ALA A 198 -7.85 10.97 2.81
N ALA A 199 -7.30 10.37 3.87
CA ALA A 199 -5.91 10.57 4.28
C ALA A 199 -4.96 9.48 3.73
N MET A 200 -5.49 8.48 3.03
CA MET A 200 -4.65 7.44 2.42
C MET A 200 -3.95 7.98 1.18
N HIS A 201 -2.80 7.40 0.87
CA HIS A 201 -1.98 7.84 -0.24
C HIS A 201 -2.36 7.13 -1.55
N TRP A 202 -1.68 7.54 -2.64
CA TRP A 202 -1.91 7.14 -4.02
C TRP A 202 -0.64 6.79 -4.81
N ASP A 203 0.53 6.83 -4.16
CA ASP A 203 1.81 6.39 -4.68
C ASP A 203 1.85 4.86 -4.92
N PRO A 204 2.66 4.36 -5.87
CA PRO A 204 3.63 5.08 -6.73
C PRO A 204 2.98 5.84 -7.92
N GLY A 205 1.65 5.97 -7.90
CA GLY A 205 0.92 6.74 -8.88
C GLY A 205 0.65 6.02 -10.21
N THR A 206 0.04 6.76 -11.12
CA THR A 206 -0.52 6.20 -12.37
C THR A 206 0.53 5.92 -13.44
N PHE A 207 1.74 6.44 -13.27
CA PHE A 207 2.82 6.35 -14.26
C PHE A 207 3.86 5.28 -13.95
N TRP A 208 3.77 4.60 -12.79
CA TRP A 208 4.50 3.36 -12.57
C TRP A 208 3.92 2.25 -13.46
N ASP A 209 4.75 1.66 -14.33
CA ASP A 209 4.40 0.59 -15.26
C ASP A 209 4.35 -0.75 -14.51
N TRP A 210 3.19 -1.02 -13.93
CA TRP A 210 2.94 -2.23 -13.14
C TRP A 210 3.09 -3.51 -13.98
N ASP A 211 2.66 -3.52 -15.24
CA ASP A 211 2.78 -4.72 -16.09
C ASP A 211 4.24 -5.02 -16.41
N TYR A 212 5.05 -3.99 -16.74
CA TYR A 212 6.49 -4.17 -16.95
C TYR A 212 7.19 -4.61 -15.65
N PHE A 213 6.91 -3.94 -14.53
CA PHE A 213 7.48 -4.29 -13.24
C PHE A 213 7.17 -5.73 -12.84
N MET A 214 5.90 -6.15 -12.87
CA MET A 214 5.50 -7.51 -12.52
C MET A 214 6.10 -8.55 -13.47
N SER A 215 6.34 -8.21 -14.74
CA SER A 215 7.08 -9.08 -15.66
C SER A 215 8.54 -9.31 -15.24
N LEU A 216 9.22 -8.27 -14.74
CA LEU A 216 10.61 -8.38 -14.24
C LEU A 216 10.67 -9.14 -12.92
N VAL A 217 9.66 -8.98 -12.07
CA VAL A 217 9.52 -9.73 -10.82
C VAL A 217 9.28 -11.23 -11.09
N GLY A 218 8.69 -11.58 -12.23
CA GLY A 218 8.38 -12.96 -12.59
C GLY A 218 6.94 -13.38 -12.28
N GLY A 219 6.05 -12.40 -12.06
CA GLY A 219 4.59 -12.59 -12.01
C GLY A 219 3.89 -11.90 -13.18
N PRO A 220 4.23 -12.22 -14.45
CA PRO A 220 3.69 -11.50 -15.60
C PRO A 220 2.18 -11.71 -15.77
N THR A 221 1.49 -10.69 -16.25
CA THR A 221 0.09 -10.80 -16.63
C THR A 221 -0.08 -11.67 -17.88
N VAL A 222 -0.54 -12.91 -17.70
CA VAL A 222 -0.82 -13.88 -18.77
C VAL A 222 -2.19 -14.54 -18.55
N PRO A 223 -2.88 -15.02 -19.61
CA PRO A 223 -4.15 -15.72 -19.44
C PRO A 223 -3.97 -16.99 -18.59
N THR A 224 -4.79 -17.14 -17.55
CA THR A 224 -4.82 -18.34 -16.69
C THR A 224 -6.21 -18.98 -16.62
N ALA A 225 -7.16 -18.46 -17.39
CA ALA A 225 -8.53 -18.92 -17.49
C ALA A 225 -9.08 -18.78 -18.92
N GLY A 226 -10.27 -19.36 -19.15
CA GLY A 226 -10.98 -19.21 -20.42
C GLY A 226 -11.49 -17.78 -20.65
N PRO A 227 -11.82 -17.41 -21.91
CA PRO A 227 -12.30 -16.06 -22.25
C PRO A 227 -13.62 -15.66 -21.57
N THR A 228 -14.36 -16.64 -21.05
CA THR A 228 -15.60 -16.44 -20.30
C THR A 228 -15.39 -16.22 -18.81
N SER A 229 -14.13 -16.20 -18.31
CA SER A 229 -13.88 -15.96 -16.89
C SER A 229 -14.52 -14.65 -16.44
N GLN A 230 -15.13 -14.71 -15.27
CA GLN A 230 -15.64 -13.53 -14.58
C GLN A 230 -14.51 -12.77 -13.88
N LEU A 231 -13.39 -13.42 -13.58
CA LEU A 231 -12.22 -12.79 -12.97
C LEU A 231 -11.27 -12.38 -14.10
N VAL A 232 -10.86 -11.12 -14.08
CA VAL A 232 -9.95 -10.55 -15.08
C VAL A 232 -8.83 -9.81 -14.38
N THR A 233 -7.65 -9.82 -14.98
CA THR A 233 -6.58 -8.90 -14.64
C THR A 233 -6.62 -7.72 -15.60
N VAL A 234 -6.63 -6.49 -15.10
CA VAL A 234 -6.50 -5.27 -15.91
C VAL A 234 -5.09 -5.24 -16.49
N SER A 235 -4.98 -5.12 -17.80
CA SER A 235 -3.70 -5.26 -18.50
C SER A 235 -3.66 -4.40 -19.77
N PRO A 236 -3.87 -3.07 -19.65
CA PRO A 236 -3.76 -2.18 -20.80
C PRO A 236 -2.33 -2.22 -21.36
N VAL A 237 -2.16 -2.09 -22.67
CA VAL A 237 -0.82 -1.94 -23.25
C VAL A 237 -0.27 -0.58 -22.83
N PHE A 238 0.62 -0.52 -21.83
CA PHE A 238 1.10 0.71 -21.18
C PHE A 238 1.41 1.85 -22.17
N LYS A 239 2.27 1.59 -23.17
CA LYS A 239 2.66 2.57 -24.19
C LYS A 239 1.51 3.10 -25.06
N GLN A 240 0.40 2.37 -25.15
CA GLN A 240 -0.79 2.76 -25.93
C GLN A 240 -1.89 3.33 -25.02
N ASN A 241 -1.82 3.06 -23.71
CA ASN A 241 -2.74 3.57 -22.71
C ASN A 241 -2.33 4.98 -22.27
N ILE A 242 -2.44 5.91 -23.22
CA ILE A 242 -2.15 7.32 -22.99
C ILE A 242 -3.31 7.94 -22.21
N GLN A 243 -3.00 8.47 -21.03
CA GLN A 243 -3.98 9.12 -20.16
C GLN A 243 -3.57 10.57 -19.89
N SER A 244 -4.57 11.42 -19.69
CA SER A 244 -4.40 12.82 -19.26
C SER A 244 -4.98 12.97 -17.86
N PHE A 245 -4.17 13.51 -16.95
CA PHE A 245 -4.56 13.78 -15.56
C PHE A 245 -4.31 15.23 -15.20
N ARG A 246 -4.85 15.65 -14.07
CA ARG A 246 -4.57 16.94 -13.46
C ARG A 246 -3.86 16.76 -12.12
N ASP A 247 -2.83 17.54 -11.87
CA ASP A 247 -2.34 17.77 -10.51
C ASP A 247 -3.25 18.86 -9.90
N CYS A 248 -4.27 18.41 -9.18
CA CYS A 248 -5.30 19.28 -8.63
C CYS A 248 -4.81 20.10 -7.42
N GLU A 249 -3.73 19.67 -6.77
CA GLU A 249 -3.11 20.44 -5.68
C GLU A 249 -2.38 21.66 -6.24
N LYS A 250 -1.64 21.47 -7.34
CA LYS A 250 -0.94 22.55 -8.05
C LYS A 250 -1.82 23.27 -9.08
N ASN A 251 -3.04 22.77 -9.30
CA ASN A 251 -4.02 23.31 -10.24
C ASN A 251 -3.52 23.31 -11.71
N ILE A 252 -2.69 22.33 -12.10
CA ILE A 252 -2.08 22.22 -13.44
C ILE A 252 -2.51 20.94 -14.17
N ASP A 253 -2.70 21.05 -15.48
CA ASP A 253 -2.90 19.88 -16.33
C ASP A 253 -1.56 19.19 -16.60
N LEU A 254 -1.53 17.87 -16.48
CA LEU A 254 -0.33 17.08 -16.75
C LEU A 254 -0.30 16.69 -18.24
N PRO A 255 0.89 16.59 -18.85
CA PRO A 255 1.03 16.06 -20.19
C PRO A 255 0.44 14.66 -20.32
N ALA A 256 -0.26 14.42 -21.43
CA ALA A 256 -0.77 13.09 -21.75
C ALA A 256 0.41 12.12 -21.94
N GLN A 257 0.42 11.01 -21.21
CA GLN A 257 1.53 10.06 -21.25
C GLN A 257 1.07 8.61 -20.95
N PRO A 258 1.88 7.58 -21.27
CA PRO A 258 1.61 6.19 -20.92
C PRO A 258 1.29 6.01 -19.44
N SER A 259 0.28 5.20 -19.13
CA SER A 259 -0.19 5.00 -17.76
C SER A 259 -0.62 3.55 -17.51
N SER A 260 -0.50 3.12 -16.26
CA SER A 260 -1.12 1.89 -15.75
C SER A 260 -2.61 2.08 -15.45
N ALA A 261 -3.08 3.31 -15.31
CA ALA A 261 -4.46 3.60 -14.93
C ALA A 261 -5.44 3.44 -16.10
N VAL A 262 -6.55 2.77 -15.83
CA VAL A 262 -7.72 2.69 -16.71
C VAL A 262 -8.87 3.46 -16.06
N PRO A 263 -9.38 4.55 -16.68
CA PRO A 263 -10.48 5.32 -16.12
C PRO A 263 -11.77 4.51 -15.96
N LEU A 264 -12.47 4.78 -14.86
CA LEU A 264 -13.73 4.15 -14.51
C LEU A 264 -14.88 5.17 -14.56
N TYR A 265 -15.95 4.81 -15.24
CA TYR A 265 -17.13 5.63 -15.47
C TYR A 265 -18.37 5.02 -14.80
N THR A 266 -19.37 5.85 -14.50
CA THR A 266 -20.64 5.39 -13.93
C THR A 266 -21.52 4.62 -14.92
N GLU A 267 -21.31 4.84 -16.22
CA GLU A 267 -22.03 4.23 -17.33
C GLU A 267 -21.07 3.86 -18.49
N PRO A 268 -21.48 3.00 -19.46
CA PRO A 268 -20.66 2.63 -20.62
C PRO A 268 -20.52 3.77 -21.65
N SER A 269 -20.00 4.92 -21.22
CA SER A 269 -19.83 6.12 -22.03
C SER A 269 -18.72 7.00 -21.45
N THR A 270 -17.84 7.52 -22.30
CA THR A 270 -16.81 8.50 -21.88
C THR A 270 -17.38 9.88 -21.57
N LYS A 271 -18.68 10.09 -21.83
CA LYS A 271 -19.41 11.30 -21.44
C LYS A 271 -20.07 11.16 -20.07
N ALA A 272 -20.12 9.94 -19.52
CA ALA A 272 -20.64 9.72 -18.18
C ALA A 272 -19.64 10.27 -17.14
N PRO A 273 -20.11 10.65 -15.95
CA PRO A 273 -19.21 10.99 -14.84
C PRO A 273 -18.20 9.88 -14.56
N LEU A 274 -17.01 10.27 -14.11
CA LEU A 274 -16.06 9.32 -13.52
C LEU A 274 -16.63 8.76 -12.22
N PHE A 275 -16.23 7.53 -11.91
CA PHE A 275 -16.70 6.83 -10.72
C PHE A 275 -16.28 7.57 -9.45
N SER A 276 -17.21 7.78 -8.53
CA SER A 276 -16.98 8.47 -7.26
C SER A 276 -16.77 7.46 -6.13
N ASP A 277 -15.54 7.37 -5.59
CA ASP A 277 -15.26 6.56 -4.40
C ASP A 277 -15.95 7.17 -3.17
N PRO A 278 -16.87 6.46 -2.50
CA PRO A 278 -17.59 6.96 -1.33
C PRO A 278 -16.69 7.38 -0.15
N GLY A 279 -15.45 6.89 -0.09
CA GLY A 279 -14.45 7.28 0.90
C GLY A 279 -13.70 8.57 0.58
N LEU A 280 -13.58 8.91 -0.69
CA LEU A 280 -12.92 10.13 -1.16
C LEU A 280 -13.89 11.28 -1.30
N HIS A 281 -15.07 10.99 -1.86
CA HIS A 281 -16.10 11.97 -2.20
C HIS A 281 -17.28 11.81 -1.24
N THR A 282 -17.02 12.05 0.04
CA THR A 282 -18.05 11.89 1.10
C THR A 282 -19.22 12.87 0.95
N ASP A 283 -19.04 13.93 0.15
CA ASP A 283 -20.07 14.92 -0.20
C ASP A 283 -20.96 14.48 -1.38
N GLY A 284 -20.68 13.32 -1.98
CA GLY A 284 -21.40 12.81 -3.15
C GLY A 284 -20.99 13.47 -4.47
N SER A 285 -19.91 14.26 -4.49
CA SER A 285 -19.34 14.80 -5.72
C SER A 285 -18.93 13.67 -6.68
N ALA A 286 -18.96 13.95 -7.98
CA ALA A 286 -18.48 12.99 -8.97
C ALA A 286 -16.97 12.77 -8.82
N GLY A 287 -16.50 11.60 -9.27
CA GLY A 287 -15.07 11.37 -9.45
C GLY A 287 -14.47 12.36 -10.44
N THR A 288 -13.17 12.58 -10.33
CA THR A 288 -12.42 13.61 -11.04
C THR A 288 -11.26 13.00 -11.83
N ASN A 289 -10.71 13.77 -12.77
CA ASN A 289 -9.47 13.40 -13.46
C ASN A 289 -8.21 13.81 -12.68
N CYS A 290 -8.34 14.16 -11.40
CA CYS A 290 -7.20 14.43 -10.53
C CYS A 290 -6.34 13.16 -10.43
N ILE A 291 -5.02 13.30 -10.55
CA ILE A 291 -4.12 12.15 -10.49
C ILE A 291 -4.20 11.45 -9.13
N ALA A 292 -4.44 12.21 -8.06
CA ALA A 292 -4.66 11.71 -6.70
C ALA A 292 -6.06 11.09 -6.48
N ASP A 293 -7.01 11.21 -7.41
CA ASP A 293 -8.34 10.59 -7.28
C ASP A 293 -8.28 9.12 -7.71
N TRP A 294 -7.75 8.26 -6.86
CA TRP A 294 -7.61 6.82 -7.16
C TRP A 294 -8.96 6.14 -7.36
N GLY A 295 -10.03 6.63 -6.72
CA GLY A 295 -11.37 6.05 -6.80
C GLY A 295 -11.91 5.90 -8.23
N SER A 296 -11.52 6.84 -9.09
CA SER A 296 -11.97 7.01 -10.47
C SER A 296 -11.23 6.14 -11.50
N LYS A 297 -10.36 5.22 -11.06
CA LYS A 297 -9.50 4.42 -11.95
C LYS A 297 -9.22 3.04 -11.35
N ILE A 298 -8.75 2.12 -12.19
CA ILE A 298 -8.16 0.84 -11.78
C ILE A 298 -6.78 0.72 -12.42
N SER A 299 -5.80 0.19 -11.70
CA SER A 299 -4.42 0.08 -12.18
C SER A 299 -4.16 -1.26 -12.90
N ALA A 300 -3.21 -1.24 -13.83
CA ALA A 300 -2.69 -2.43 -14.50
C ALA A 300 -2.21 -3.46 -13.47
N SER A 301 -2.26 -4.74 -13.88
CA SER A 301 -2.01 -5.94 -13.08
C SER A 301 -2.96 -6.19 -11.89
N GLN A 302 -3.85 -5.25 -11.53
CA GLN A 302 -4.90 -5.51 -10.54
C GLN A 302 -5.99 -6.43 -11.11
N GLN A 303 -6.60 -7.21 -10.23
CA GLN A 303 -7.72 -8.07 -10.60
C GLN A 303 -9.06 -7.36 -10.38
N ALA A 304 -10.09 -7.77 -11.11
CA ALA A 304 -11.46 -7.32 -10.92
C ALA A 304 -12.45 -8.44 -11.30
N VAL A 305 -13.64 -8.42 -10.71
CA VAL A 305 -14.73 -9.30 -11.13
C VAL A 305 -15.67 -8.55 -12.05
N VAL A 306 -15.86 -9.10 -13.26
CA VAL A 306 -16.78 -8.60 -14.27
C VAL A 306 -18.22 -8.74 -13.79
N ALA A 307 -18.93 -7.62 -13.74
CA ALA A 307 -20.34 -7.53 -13.39
C ALA A 307 -21.25 -7.57 -14.61
N GLU A 308 -20.79 -7.03 -15.75
CA GLU A 308 -21.56 -6.94 -17.00
C GLU A 308 -20.61 -6.67 -18.19
N ARG A 309 -21.03 -7.07 -19.40
CA ARG A 309 -20.35 -6.71 -20.65
C ARG A 309 -21.35 -6.06 -21.61
N LYS A 310 -20.93 -5.00 -22.28
CA LYS A 310 -21.62 -4.33 -23.39
C LYS A 310 -20.65 -4.15 -24.55
N PRO A 311 -21.12 -3.94 -25.80
CA PRO A 311 -20.21 -3.72 -26.93
C PRO A 311 -19.19 -2.61 -26.63
N GLY A 312 -17.90 -2.96 -26.59
CA GLY A 312 -16.79 -2.04 -26.29
C GLY A 312 -16.62 -1.62 -24.82
N TRP A 313 -17.38 -2.20 -23.88
CA TRP A 313 -17.39 -1.80 -22.47
C TRP A 313 -17.51 -2.99 -21.51
N THR A 314 -16.79 -2.92 -20.41
CA THR A 314 -16.86 -3.92 -19.33
C THR A 314 -17.18 -3.21 -18.03
N ALA A 315 -18.19 -3.70 -17.32
CA ALA A 315 -18.47 -3.28 -15.95
C ALA A 315 -17.79 -4.25 -14.98
N ILE A 316 -17.23 -3.71 -13.90
CA ILE A 316 -16.70 -4.49 -12.77
C ILE A 316 -17.41 -4.09 -11.48
N TRP A 317 -17.40 -5.00 -10.51
CA TRP A 317 -17.77 -4.64 -9.13
C TRP A 317 -16.66 -3.79 -8.52
N TRP A 318 -17.04 -2.59 -8.05
CA TRP A 318 -16.13 -1.55 -7.59
C TRP A 318 -16.79 -0.74 -6.46
N TYR A 319 -16.21 -0.76 -5.26
CA TYR A 319 -16.76 -0.09 -4.05
C TYR A 319 -18.28 -0.25 -3.83
N GLY A 320 -18.82 -1.45 -4.03
CA GLY A 320 -20.24 -1.72 -3.81
C GLY A 320 -21.16 -1.33 -4.96
N GLN A 321 -20.61 -0.90 -6.11
CA GLN A 321 -21.34 -0.45 -7.30
C GLN A 321 -20.72 -1.03 -8.58
N LYS A 322 -21.36 -0.81 -9.73
CA LYS A 322 -20.75 -1.10 -11.04
C LYS A 322 -19.92 0.10 -11.47
N ALA A 323 -18.70 -0.16 -11.93
CA ALA A 323 -17.86 0.83 -12.61
C ALA A 323 -17.47 0.32 -14.00
N TRP A 324 -17.50 1.19 -15.00
CA TRP A 324 -17.33 0.84 -16.40
C TRP A 324 -16.00 1.33 -16.95
N PHE A 325 -15.29 0.49 -17.70
CA PHE A 325 -14.16 0.94 -18.51
C PHE A 325 -14.29 0.49 -19.95
N ARG A 326 -13.60 1.21 -20.84
CA ARG A 326 -13.53 0.90 -22.27
C ARG A 326 -12.75 -0.39 -22.49
N SER A 327 -13.38 -1.34 -23.16
CA SER A 327 -12.76 -2.59 -23.62
C SER A 327 -13.16 -2.87 -25.08
N PRO A 328 -12.64 -2.08 -26.03
CA PRO A 328 -12.89 -2.30 -27.45
C PRO A 328 -12.48 -3.71 -27.89
N GLU A 329 -13.18 -4.25 -28.87
CA GLU A 329 -12.80 -5.51 -29.51
C GLU A 329 -11.37 -5.41 -30.05
N HIS A 330 -10.65 -6.53 -30.03
CA HIS A 330 -9.27 -6.65 -30.49
C HIS A 330 -8.24 -5.76 -29.76
N THR A 331 -8.60 -5.18 -28.62
CA THR A 331 -7.65 -4.51 -27.72
C THR A 331 -7.37 -5.35 -26.49
N ARG A 332 -6.15 -5.23 -25.95
CA ARG A 332 -5.80 -5.80 -24.66
C ARG A 332 -6.03 -4.76 -23.56
N THR A 333 -7.23 -4.73 -22.99
CA THR A 333 -7.53 -3.99 -21.74
C THR A 333 -7.55 -4.92 -20.54
N THR A 334 -7.93 -6.18 -20.75
CA THR A 334 -7.98 -7.20 -19.70
C THR A 334 -7.40 -8.50 -20.20
N THR A 335 -6.93 -9.31 -19.26
CA THR A 335 -6.46 -10.67 -19.45
C THR A 335 -7.38 -11.61 -18.64
N PRO A 336 -7.96 -12.67 -19.23
CA PRO A 336 -8.78 -13.62 -18.50
C PRO A 336 -7.97 -14.35 -17.43
N THR A 337 -8.47 -14.35 -16.19
CA THR A 337 -7.70 -14.81 -15.03
C THR A 337 -8.48 -15.85 -14.24
N GLY A 338 -7.80 -16.93 -13.87
CA GLY A 338 -8.27 -17.93 -12.92
C GLY A 338 -7.83 -17.55 -11.52
N GLY A 339 -8.63 -17.87 -10.51
CA GLY A 339 -8.32 -17.46 -9.14
C GLY A 339 -9.49 -17.69 -8.19
N TYR A 340 -9.55 -16.88 -7.14
CA TYR A 340 -10.61 -16.94 -6.15
C TYR A 340 -11.32 -15.60 -6.06
N VAL A 341 -12.63 -15.67 -5.80
CA VAL A 341 -13.46 -14.52 -5.53
C VAL A 341 -14.20 -14.70 -4.21
N VAL A 342 -14.39 -13.59 -3.52
CA VAL A 342 -15.12 -13.49 -2.26
C VAL A 342 -16.54 -13.03 -2.54
N ARG A 343 -17.52 -13.74 -2.00
CA ARG A 343 -18.96 -13.44 -2.17
C ARG A 343 -19.68 -13.52 -0.83
N PRO A 344 -20.73 -12.74 -0.58
CA PRO A 344 -21.57 -12.90 0.61
C PRO A 344 -22.16 -14.30 0.68
N LYS A 345 -22.15 -14.91 1.87
CA LYS A 345 -22.88 -16.16 2.12
C LYS A 345 -24.37 -15.98 1.92
N ALA A 346 -25.07 -17.08 1.64
CA ALA A 346 -26.53 -17.12 1.60
C ALA A 346 -27.13 -16.47 2.86
N GLY A 347 -28.09 -15.56 2.68
CA GLY A 347 -28.74 -14.81 3.76
C GLY A 347 -28.01 -13.55 4.21
N ARG A 348 -26.81 -13.26 3.70
CA ARG A 348 -26.12 -11.98 3.93
C ARG A 348 -26.45 -10.98 2.83
N THR A 349 -27.03 -9.83 3.19
CA THR A 349 -27.30 -8.74 2.25
C THR A 349 -26.09 -7.82 2.08
N ASP A 350 -25.37 -7.57 3.17
CA ASP A 350 -24.24 -6.66 3.24
C ASP A 350 -23.17 -7.26 4.14
N VAL A 351 -21.98 -7.48 3.60
CA VAL A 351 -20.82 -7.93 4.37
C VAL A 351 -19.94 -6.73 4.69
N PRO A 352 -19.67 -6.44 5.97
CA PRO A 352 -18.77 -5.37 6.38
C PRO A 352 -17.33 -5.65 5.92
N VAL A 353 -16.68 -4.62 5.40
CA VAL A 353 -15.26 -4.64 5.03
C VAL A 353 -14.45 -3.91 6.10
N TYR A 354 -13.26 -4.42 6.40
CA TYR A 354 -12.33 -3.86 7.39
C TYR A 354 -11.01 -3.53 6.72
N GLY A 355 -10.35 -2.45 7.15
CA GLY A 355 -8.98 -2.13 6.72
C GLY A 355 -7.89 -2.77 7.58
N VAL A 356 -8.27 -3.49 8.63
CA VAL A 356 -7.39 -4.23 9.55
C VAL A 356 -8.07 -5.53 9.97
N ALA A 357 -7.29 -6.56 10.28
CA ALA A 357 -7.77 -7.81 10.88
C ALA A 357 -7.20 -7.98 12.30
N TYR A 358 -7.52 -7.04 13.19
CA TYR A 358 -7.08 -7.07 14.58
C TYR A 358 -7.85 -8.08 15.43
N PRO A 359 -7.29 -8.51 16.57
CA PRO A 359 -8.00 -9.32 17.54
C PRO A 359 -9.28 -8.63 18.05
N GLU A 360 -10.28 -9.43 18.38
CA GLU A 360 -11.47 -8.99 19.10
C GLU A 360 -11.10 -8.65 20.55
N LYS A 361 -11.91 -7.81 21.20
CA LYS A 361 -11.62 -7.33 22.58
C LYS A 361 -11.38 -8.48 23.57
N SER A 362 -12.13 -9.57 23.44
CA SER A 362 -12.02 -10.75 24.30
C SER A 362 -10.74 -11.57 24.10
N GLU A 363 -9.97 -11.29 23.05
CA GLU A 363 -8.74 -12.00 22.70
C GLU A 363 -7.50 -11.34 23.31
N TYR A 364 -7.64 -10.14 23.88
CA TYR A 364 -6.61 -9.49 24.67
C TYR A 364 -6.65 -9.96 26.14
N PRO A 365 -5.52 -9.91 26.88
CA PRO A 365 -5.52 -10.11 28.33
C PRO A 365 -6.51 -9.19 29.04
N ALA A 366 -7.17 -9.67 30.09
CA ALA A 366 -8.25 -8.94 30.75
C ALA A 366 -7.78 -7.63 31.44
N ASP A 367 -6.50 -7.58 31.83
CA ASP A 367 -5.83 -6.42 32.42
C ASP A 367 -5.18 -5.50 31.37
N PHE A 368 -5.21 -5.86 30.08
CA PHE A 368 -4.70 -5.02 29.01
C PHE A 368 -5.72 -3.95 28.61
N THR A 369 -5.38 -2.69 28.88
CA THR A 369 -6.30 -1.55 28.67
C THR A 369 -6.14 -0.85 27.32
N ALA A 370 -5.12 -1.18 26.54
CA ALA A 370 -4.80 -0.54 25.25
C ALA A 370 -5.17 -1.40 24.03
N ALA A 371 -6.25 -2.18 24.13
CA ALA A 371 -6.75 -3.02 23.04
C ALA A 371 -7.11 -2.19 21.80
N HIS A 372 -6.62 -2.62 20.63
CA HIS A 372 -6.91 -1.99 19.34
C HIS A 372 -7.87 -2.86 18.54
N LEU A 373 -9.01 -2.30 18.14
CA LEU A 373 -10.08 -3.05 17.51
C LEU A 373 -10.28 -2.60 16.06
N GLY A 374 -10.58 -3.54 15.18
CA GLY A 374 -11.00 -3.22 13.81
C GLY A 374 -12.44 -2.69 13.80
N THR A 375 -12.66 -1.59 13.10
CA THR A 375 -14.02 -1.09 12.81
C THR A 375 -14.32 -1.23 11.32
N PRO A 376 -15.58 -1.46 10.93
CA PRO A 376 -15.95 -1.50 9.52
C PRO A 376 -15.63 -0.18 8.80
N LEU A 377 -15.17 -0.31 7.55
CA LEU A 377 -15.11 0.78 6.59
C LEU A 377 -16.51 1.09 6.06
N GLN A 378 -16.62 2.22 5.34
CA GLN A 378 -17.82 2.63 4.61
C GLN A 378 -18.22 1.70 3.46
N TYR A 379 -17.38 0.72 3.13
CA TYR A 379 -17.60 -0.21 2.03
C TYR A 379 -18.25 -1.51 2.50
N THR A 380 -19.18 -2.04 1.70
CA THR A 380 -19.78 -3.36 1.91
C THR A 380 -19.73 -4.20 0.63
N ILE A 381 -19.65 -5.52 0.80
CA ILE A 381 -19.91 -6.47 -0.30
C ILE A 381 -21.40 -6.80 -0.26
N LYS A 382 -22.15 -6.33 -1.26
CA LYS A 382 -23.60 -6.54 -1.32
C LYS A 382 -23.95 -7.89 -1.91
N GLN A 383 -25.14 -8.41 -1.59
CA GLN A 383 -25.67 -9.61 -2.20
C GLN A 383 -25.61 -9.54 -3.73
N GLY A 384 -25.15 -10.62 -4.36
CA GLY A 384 -24.95 -10.70 -5.81
C GLY A 384 -23.64 -10.11 -6.32
N GLN A 385 -22.84 -9.48 -5.45
CA GLN A 385 -21.50 -9.01 -5.79
C GLN A 385 -20.43 -10.06 -5.50
N ALA A 386 -19.29 -9.88 -6.16
CA ALA A 386 -18.09 -10.66 -5.91
C ALA A 386 -16.85 -9.79 -6.14
N TYR A 387 -15.79 -10.04 -5.38
CA TYR A 387 -14.52 -9.30 -5.49
C TYR A 387 -13.34 -10.28 -5.50
N PRO A 388 -12.22 -9.95 -6.16
CA PRO A 388 -11.01 -10.79 -6.11
C PRO A 388 -10.51 -10.94 -4.67
N GLY A 389 -9.95 -12.10 -4.32
CA GLY A 389 -9.37 -12.33 -2.99
C GLY A 389 -9.65 -13.73 -2.47
N GLY A 390 -9.72 -13.87 -1.14
CA GLY A 390 -9.96 -15.15 -0.47
C GLY A 390 -8.68 -15.77 0.10
N GLY A 391 -7.54 -15.07 0.04
CA GLY A 391 -6.35 -15.46 0.79
C GLY A 391 -6.57 -15.30 2.29
N GLU A 392 -5.92 -16.13 3.10
CA GLU A 392 -5.96 -15.97 4.55
C GLU A 392 -5.25 -14.67 4.96
N ALA A 393 -5.91 -13.85 5.78
CA ALA A 393 -5.34 -12.62 6.31
C ALA A 393 -4.75 -12.89 7.71
N PRO A 394 -3.51 -12.44 8.01
CA PRO A 394 -2.92 -12.68 9.33
C PRO A 394 -3.60 -11.88 10.42
N THR A 395 -4.14 -12.55 11.43
CA THR A 395 -4.92 -11.92 12.48
C THR A 395 -4.07 -11.62 13.70
N GLY A 396 -3.87 -10.34 13.99
CA GLY A 396 -3.12 -9.95 15.19
C GLY A 396 -2.65 -8.50 15.19
N TYR A 397 -2.12 -8.08 16.34
CA TYR A 397 -1.68 -6.72 16.60
C TYR A 397 -0.38 -6.72 17.38
N TYR A 398 0.67 -6.10 16.82
CA TYR A 398 1.92 -5.84 17.50
C TYR A 398 1.80 -4.54 18.30
N TYR A 399 1.92 -4.61 19.62
CA TYR A 399 1.87 -3.44 20.50
C TYR A 399 3.30 -3.01 20.83
N ALA A 400 3.74 -1.88 20.28
CA ALA A 400 5.06 -1.29 20.51
C ALA A 400 4.92 0.23 20.76
N PRO A 401 4.36 0.66 21.90
CA PRO A 401 4.15 2.08 22.21
C PRO A 401 5.41 2.85 22.57
N THR A 402 6.49 2.20 23.05
CA THR A 402 7.66 2.90 23.57
C THR A 402 8.97 2.45 22.93
N ILE A 403 9.95 3.36 22.89
CA ILE A 403 11.27 3.09 22.32
C ILE A 403 12.07 2.01 23.08
N ASP A 404 11.78 1.78 24.36
CA ASP A 404 12.61 0.97 25.26
C ASP A 404 11.87 -0.21 25.88
N SER A 405 10.68 -0.53 25.35
CA SER A 405 9.83 -1.61 25.82
C SER A 405 9.47 -1.49 27.32
N SER A 406 9.35 -0.26 27.84
CA SER A 406 9.18 0.00 29.27
C SER A 406 7.75 -0.20 29.79
N TYR A 407 6.75 -0.27 28.90
CA TYR A 407 5.36 -0.43 29.31
C TYR A 407 4.96 -1.91 29.54
N PRO A 408 3.95 -2.19 30.38
CA PRO A 408 3.36 -3.51 30.44
C PRO A 408 2.88 -3.95 29.05
N TYR A 409 3.16 -5.20 28.69
CA TYR A 409 2.86 -5.79 27.38
C TYR A 409 3.55 -5.14 26.17
N ASP A 410 4.48 -4.21 26.39
CA ASP A 410 5.20 -3.57 25.29
C ASP A 410 6.01 -4.58 24.47
N HIS A 411 6.15 -4.30 23.17
CA HIS A 411 6.74 -5.17 22.16
C HIS A 411 6.13 -6.59 22.16
N THR A 412 4.84 -6.71 22.47
CA THR A 412 4.10 -7.99 22.45
C THR A 412 3.20 -8.08 21.23
N TYR A 413 3.20 -9.25 20.60
CA TYR A 413 2.25 -9.59 19.54
C TYR A 413 1.02 -10.31 20.12
N PHE A 414 -0.15 -9.73 19.91
CA PHE A 414 -1.43 -10.31 20.29
C PHE A 414 -2.05 -11.01 19.07
N PRO A 415 -2.08 -12.36 19.03
CA PRO A 415 -2.73 -13.07 17.94
C PRO A 415 -4.25 -12.96 18.03
N GLY A 416 -4.93 -12.86 16.89
CA GLY A 416 -6.39 -12.92 16.79
C GLY A 416 -6.86 -14.31 16.39
N GLY A 417 -7.95 -14.79 16.97
CA GLY A 417 -8.60 -16.06 16.64
C GLY A 417 -9.75 -15.92 15.63
N THR A 418 -10.31 -14.71 15.46
CA THR A 418 -11.29 -14.43 14.40
C THR A 418 -10.64 -14.53 13.03
N LYS A 419 -11.15 -15.40 12.15
CA LYS A 419 -10.60 -15.59 10.81
C LYS A 419 -11.07 -14.52 9.83
N TYR A 420 -10.13 -13.89 9.15
CA TYR A 420 -10.37 -12.95 8.05
C TYR A 420 -9.80 -13.48 6.75
N VAL A 421 -10.39 -13.06 5.64
CA VAL A 421 -9.84 -13.28 4.30
C VAL A 421 -9.63 -11.96 3.58
N THR A 422 -8.63 -11.92 2.70
CA THR A 422 -8.34 -10.76 1.86
C THR A 422 -9.43 -10.54 0.83
N VAL A 423 -9.69 -9.28 0.49
CA VAL A 423 -10.54 -8.90 -0.63
C VAL A 423 -10.00 -7.63 -1.28
N GLN A 424 -9.97 -7.58 -2.61
CA GLN A 424 -9.66 -6.35 -3.33
C GLN A 424 -10.97 -5.61 -3.61
N ILE A 425 -11.29 -4.61 -2.79
CA ILE A 425 -12.46 -3.76 -2.97
C ILE A 425 -12.02 -2.39 -3.48
N GLY A 426 -12.42 -2.10 -4.72
CA GLY A 426 -11.87 -0.94 -5.39
C GLY A 426 -10.35 -1.06 -5.56
N HIS A 427 -9.64 0.01 -5.19
CA HIS A 427 -8.18 0.05 -5.21
C HIS A 427 -7.55 -0.73 -4.05
N ARG A 428 -8.30 -1.05 -2.99
CA ARG A 428 -7.74 -1.44 -1.68
C ARG A 428 -7.72 -2.95 -1.45
N VAL A 429 -6.62 -3.46 -0.89
CA VAL A 429 -6.53 -4.82 -0.32
C VAL A 429 -7.06 -4.76 1.12
N ALA A 430 -8.32 -5.10 1.29
CA ALA A 430 -9.05 -5.05 2.55
C ALA A 430 -9.36 -6.46 3.08
N PHE A 431 -10.11 -6.53 4.19
CA PHE A 431 -10.38 -7.77 4.90
C PHE A 431 -11.87 -7.92 5.20
N VAL A 432 -12.35 -9.16 5.15
CA VAL A 432 -13.72 -9.52 5.58
C VAL A 432 -13.67 -10.76 6.47
N LYS A 433 -14.63 -10.86 7.40
CA LYS A 433 -14.73 -12.04 8.27
C LYS A 433 -15.08 -13.27 7.43
N ALA A 434 -14.29 -14.33 7.55
CA ALA A 434 -14.51 -15.58 6.82
C ALA A 434 -15.85 -16.26 7.17
N SER A 435 -16.43 -15.92 8.33
CA SER A 435 -17.77 -16.35 8.72
C SER A 435 -18.87 -15.80 7.80
N ASP A 436 -18.65 -14.69 7.11
CA ASP A 436 -19.68 -13.98 6.35
C ASP A 436 -19.63 -14.19 4.84
N VAL A 437 -18.57 -14.84 4.34
CA VAL A 437 -18.30 -14.97 2.90
C VAL A 437 -17.95 -16.38 2.46
N ASP A 438 -18.33 -16.69 1.23
CA ASP A 438 -17.85 -17.87 0.51
C ASP A 438 -16.65 -17.48 -0.37
N ILE A 439 -15.65 -18.35 -0.41
CA ILE A 439 -14.49 -18.24 -1.29
C ILE A 439 -14.71 -19.21 -2.45
N VAL A 440 -14.91 -18.67 -3.65
CA VAL A 440 -15.28 -19.44 -4.82
C VAL A 440 -14.17 -19.38 -5.85
N ARG A 441 -13.73 -20.53 -6.34
CA ARG A 441 -12.76 -20.60 -7.42
C ARG A 441 -13.41 -20.23 -8.76
N THR A 442 -12.70 -19.45 -9.57
CA THR A 442 -13.11 -19.05 -10.92
C THR A 442 -12.22 -19.73 -11.96
N HIS A 443 -12.82 -20.17 -13.06
CA HIS A 443 -12.19 -20.94 -14.14
C HIS A 443 -12.29 -20.23 -15.48
#